data_AF-A0A397H4D5-F1
#
_entry.id   AF-A0A397H4D5-F1
#
_cell.length_a   1.000
_cell.length_b   1.000
_cell.length_c   1.000
_cell.angle_alpha   90.00
_cell.angle_beta   90.00
_cell.angle_gamma   90.00
#
_symmetry.space_group_name_H-M   'P 1'
#
loop_
_entity.id
_entity.type
_entity.pdbx_description
1 polymer ?
#
loop_
_entity_poly.entity_id
_entity_poly.type
_entity_poly.pdbx_seq_one_letter_code
_entity_poly.pdbx_strand_id
1 'polypeptide(L)'
;MSRCSDAIICEAIFDKVVRQVHNISITTTDYIAVLDDSAKYGAHCKHSNIECIGNIQELCFQHIYPNQSIYFSFLTCLNSDSSRVGTKRWAKKCIQDECGLDYDPIDKCVNSNLGKELFISSVQKAYRRNVTKSCTIFINGKLRCIRDGIWYNCDGGYSVDDFVYDIKDAYYNNYNNYNNHIN
;
A
#
# COMPACT_ATOMS: atom_id res chain seq x y z
N MET A 1 6.35 3.38 2.01
CA MET A 1 7.66 3.46 1.34
C MET A 1 8.08 2.04 1.04
N SER A 2 8.21 1.64 -0.24
CA SER A 2 8.40 0.24 -0.65
C SER A 2 9.68 -0.43 -0.14
N ARG A 3 10.68 0.34 0.32
CA ARG A 3 11.92 -0.21 0.92
C ARG A 3 12.03 -0.04 2.43
N CYS A 4 10.99 0.45 3.09
CA CYS A 4 11.04 0.67 4.53
C CYS A 4 10.78 -0.63 5.30
N SER A 5 11.69 -0.97 6.21
CA SER A 5 11.60 -2.18 7.04
C SER A 5 10.32 -2.25 7.88
N ASP A 6 9.87 -1.12 8.43
CA ASP A 6 8.60 -1.07 9.16
C ASP A 6 7.37 -1.22 8.24
N ALA A 7 7.45 -0.78 6.98
CA ALA A 7 6.39 -1.04 6.00
C ALA A 7 6.25 -2.53 5.70
N ILE A 8 7.37 -3.23 5.48
CA ILE A 8 7.41 -4.68 5.24
C ILE A 8 6.69 -5.45 6.35
N ILE A 9 6.92 -5.07 7.61
CA ILE A 9 6.28 -5.70 8.76
C ILE A 9 4.76 -5.45 8.76
N CYS A 10 4.32 -4.22 8.50
CA CYS A 10 2.90 -3.92 8.40
C CYS A 10 2.23 -4.63 7.24
N GLU A 11 2.87 -4.68 6.08
CA GLU A 11 2.36 -5.31 4.87
C GLU A 11 2.22 -6.83 5.03
N ALA A 12 3.13 -7.48 5.77
CA ALA A 12 3.00 -8.90 6.13
C ALA A 12 1.81 -9.18 7.06
N ILE A 13 1.46 -8.26 7.95
CA ILE A 13 0.24 -8.34 8.76
C ILE A 13 -0.98 -8.11 7.86
N PHE A 14 -0.92 -7.09 7.01
CA PHE A 14 -2.05 -6.70 6.17
C PHE A 14 -2.37 -7.72 5.06
N ASP A 15 -1.41 -8.51 4.57
CA ASP A 15 -1.72 -9.68 3.71
C ASP A 15 -2.74 -10.61 4.40
N LYS A 16 -2.53 -10.90 5.69
CA LYS A 16 -3.44 -11.74 6.48
C LYS A 16 -4.76 -11.05 6.79
N VAL A 17 -4.74 -9.74 7.05
CA VAL A 17 -5.96 -8.95 7.28
C VAL A 17 -6.81 -8.95 6.01
N VAL A 18 -6.25 -8.57 4.87
CA VAL A 18 -6.97 -8.47 3.58
C VAL A 18 -7.62 -9.79 3.21
N ARG A 19 -6.95 -10.93 3.41
CA ARG A 19 -7.56 -12.27 3.19
C ARG A 19 -8.86 -12.50 3.96
N GLN A 20 -9.07 -11.81 5.09
CA GLN A 20 -10.28 -11.96 5.91
C GLN A 20 -11.35 -10.90 5.65
N VAL A 21 -11.00 -9.74 5.09
CA VAL A 21 -11.91 -8.58 4.96
C VAL A 21 -12.02 -8.03 3.54
N HIS A 22 -11.39 -8.64 2.54
CA HIS A 22 -11.39 -8.13 1.15
C HIS A 22 -12.78 -8.01 0.52
N ASN A 23 -13.80 -8.69 1.07
CA ASN A 23 -15.18 -8.64 0.61
C ASN A 23 -15.96 -7.43 1.14
N ILE A 24 -15.50 -6.79 2.22
CA ILE A 24 -16.18 -5.67 2.88
C ILE A 24 -15.32 -4.40 2.95
N SER A 25 -14.09 -4.44 2.43
CA SER A 25 -13.14 -3.33 2.51
C SER A 25 -12.33 -3.18 1.23
N ILE A 26 -11.85 -1.95 1.01
CA ILE A 26 -10.87 -1.62 -0.02
C ILE A 26 -9.62 -1.11 0.69
N THR A 27 -8.51 -1.80 0.47
CA THR A 27 -7.19 -1.53 1.01
C THR A 27 -6.34 -0.95 -0.11
N THR A 28 -5.69 0.17 0.18
CA THR A 28 -4.81 0.87 -0.77
C THR A 28 -3.53 1.27 -0.08
N THR A 29 -2.42 1.23 -0.79
CA THR A 29 -1.14 1.77 -0.31
C THR A 29 -0.89 3.19 -0.80
N ASP A 30 -0.38 4.04 0.09
CA ASP A 30 0.13 5.37 -0.25
C ASP A 30 1.60 5.53 0.17
N TYR A 31 2.39 6.29 -0.60
CA TYR A 31 3.85 6.38 -0.42
C TYR A 31 4.31 7.76 0.03
N ILE A 32 5.30 7.77 0.93
CA ILE A 32 5.96 8.98 1.40
C ILE A 32 7.14 9.28 0.48
N ALA A 33 7.19 10.49 -0.05
CA ALA A 33 8.32 11.06 -0.79
C ALA A 33 8.27 12.59 -0.68
N VAL A 34 9.34 13.28 -1.07
CA VAL A 34 9.38 14.75 -1.12
C VAL A 34 9.14 15.19 -2.56
N LEU A 35 8.05 15.91 -2.82
CA LEU A 35 7.72 16.39 -4.17
C LEU A 35 8.80 17.35 -4.69
N ASP A 36 9.21 17.16 -5.94
CA ASP A 36 10.15 18.01 -6.67
C ASP A 36 9.97 17.77 -8.17
N ASP A 37 9.43 18.76 -8.88
CA ASP A 37 9.14 18.66 -10.32
C ASP A 37 10.39 18.43 -11.18
N SER A 38 11.57 18.79 -10.67
CA SER A 38 12.85 18.57 -11.34
C SER A 38 13.39 17.15 -11.13
N ALA A 39 12.86 16.40 -10.16
CA ALA A 39 13.28 15.02 -9.90
C ALA A 39 12.79 14.07 -11.00
N LYS A 40 13.55 12.99 -11.22
CA LYS A 40 13.29 11.98 -12.26
C LYS A 40 11.84 11.48 -12.28
N TYR A 41 11.25 11.28 -11.09
CA TYR A 41 9.88 10.78 -10.93
C TYR A 41 8.92 11.86 -10.41
N GLY A 42 9.33 13.13 -10.38
CA GLY A 42 8.58 14.25 -9.76
C GLY A 42 8.62 14.25 -8.22
N ALA A 43 9.41 13.37 -7.61
CA ALA A 43 9.66 13.35 -6.17
C ALA A 43 10.98 12.64 -5.84
N HIS A 44 11.53 12.93 -4.66
CA HIS A 44 12.67 12.25 -4.04
C HIS A 44 12.19 11.25 -2.99
N CYS A 45 12.57 9.99 -3.17
CA CYS A 45 12.32 8.92 -2.20
C CYS A 45 13.49 8.79 -1.22
N LYS A 46 13.21 8.31 0.00
CA LYS A 46 14.20 8.20 1.07
C LYS A 46 15.30 7.21 0.72
N HIS A 47 14.95 6.08 0.11
CA HIS A 47 15.90 5.05 -0.28
C HIS A 47 16.28 5.16 -1.77
N SER A 48 16.54 6.39 -2.23
CA SER A 48 16.94 6.76 -3.59
C SER A 48 15.88 6.49 -4.68
N ASN A 49 16.23 6.78 -5.93
CA ASN A 49 15.36 6.59 -7.10
C ASN A 49 14.85 5.16 -7.27
N ILE A 50 15.58 4.14 -6.78
CA ILE A 50 15.14 2.76 -6.91
C ILE A 50 13.91 2.46 -6.03
N GLU A 51 13.73 3.16 -4.91
CA GLU A 51 12.49 3.10 -4.13
C GLU A 51 11.33 3.79 -4.86
N CYS A 52 11.57 4.91 -5.54
CA CYS A 52 10.52 5.57 -6.31
C CYS A 52 9.97 4.65 -7.41
N ILE A 53 10.83 3.93 -8.12
CA ILE A 53 10.39 2.93 -9.10
C ILE A 53 9.59 1.80 -8.42
N GLY A 54 10.03 1.33 -7.25
CA GLY A 54 9.30 0.32 -6.48
C GLY A 54 7.88 0.77 -6.09
N ASN A 55 7.76 1.99 -5.58
CA ASN A 55 6.47 2.61 -5.26
C ASN A 55 5.58 2.67 -6.53
N ILE A 56 6.14 3.08 -7.67
CA ILE A 56 5.41 3.14 -8.95
C ILE A 56 4.99 1.74 -9.41
N GLN A 57 5.84 0.71 -9.27
CA GLN A 57 5.51 -0.67 -9.62
C GLN A 57 4.32 -1.18 -8.81
N GLU A 58 4.33 -0.97 -7.50
CA GLU A 58 3.24 -1.40 -6.61
C GLU A 58 1.93 -0.65 -6.91
N LEU A 59 1.99 0.67 -7.15
CA LEU A 59 0.82 1.46 -7.55
C LEU A 59 0.26 1.04 -8.91
N CYS A 60 1.13 0.80 -9.89
CA CYS A 60 0.73 0.32 -11.21
C CYS A 60 0.11 -1.08 -11.14
N PHE A 61 0.65 -1.98 -10.30
CA PHE A 61 0.01 -3.27 -10.06
C PHE A 61 -1.41 -3.07 -9.53
N GLN A 62 -1.57 -2.31 -8.45
CA GLN A 62 -2.86 -2.10 -7.81
C GLN A 62 -3.88 -1.44 -8.75
N HIS A 63 -3.42 -0.58 -9.67
CA HIS A 63 -4.24 0.05 -10.69
C HIS A 63 -4.69 -0.92 -11.80
N ILE A 64 -3.77 -1.74 -12.32
CA ILE A 64 -4.04 -2.66 -13.44
C ILE A 64 -4.80 -3.92 -12.97
N TYR A 65 -4.49 -4.42 -11.77
CA TYR A 65 -5.05 -5.61 -11.18
C TYR A 65 -5.70 -5.27 -9.83
N PRO A 66 -6.98 -4.86 -9.81
CA PRO A 66 -7.64 -4.35 -8.60
C PRO A 66 -7.97 -5.43 -7.55
N ASN A 67 -7.59 -6.69 -7.78
CA ASN A 67 -7.75 -7.76 -6.80
C ASN A 67 -6.74 -7.59 -5.67
N GLN A 68 -7.23 -7.15 -4.51
CA GLN A 68 -6.42 -6.80 -3.36
C GLN A 68 -5.62 -8.00 -2.81
N SER A 69 -6.21 -9.19 -2.77
CA SER A 69 -5.52 -10.40 -2.29
C SER A 69 -4.36 -10.76 -3.20
N ILE A 70 -4.52 -10.63 -4.53
CA ILE A 70 -3.45 -10.85 -5.50
C ILE A 70 -2.38 -9.75 -5.38
N TYR A 71 -2.79 -8.49 -5.19
CA TYR A 71 -1.85 -7.38 -4.94
C TYR A 71 -0.98 -7.63 -3.70
N PHE A 72 -1.55 -8.11 -2.59
CA PHE A 72 -0.78 -8.43 -1.38
C PHE A 72 0.14 -9.66 -1.56
N SER A 73 -0.23 -10.66 -2.36
CA SER A 73 0.70 -11.73 -2.76
C SER A 73 1.91 -11.17 -3.52
N PHE A 74 1.69 -10.25 -4.47
CA PHE A 74 2.77 -9.58 -5.20
C PHE A 74 3.66 -8.74 -4.26
N LEU A 75 3.05 -7.92 -3.40
CA LEU A 75 3.74 -7.02 -2.47
C LEU A 75 4.60 -7.80 -1.47
N THR A 76 4.06 -8.88 -0.88
CA THR A 76 4.82 -9.70 0.07
C THR A 76 5.97 -10.46 -0.60
N CYS A 77 5.84 -10.89 -1.85
CA CYS A 77 6.99 -11.43 -2.60
C CYS A 77 8.06 -10.37 -2.86
N LEU A 78 7.69 -9.15 -3.28
CA LEU A 78 8.67 -8.06 -3.45
C LEU A 78 9.48 -7.86 -2.17
N ASN A 79 8.79 -7.86 -1.03
CA ASN A 79 9.37 -7.67 0.30
C ASN A 79 10.26 -8.81 0.78
N SER A 80 10.14 -10.01 0.21
CA SER A 80 11.03 -11.14 0.54
C SER A 80 12.51 -10.85 0.22
N ASP A 81 12.77 -9.91 -0.69
CA ASP A 81 14.07 -9.30 -0.91
C ASP A 81 13.94 -7.79 -1.17
N SER A 82 13.82 -7.03 -0.08
CA SER A 82 13.69 -5.57 -0.11
C SER A 82 14.84 -4.86 -0.83
N SER A 83 16.03 -5.48 -0.93
CA SER A 83 17.16 -4.91 -1.65
C SER A 83 16.90 -4.84 -3.17
N ARG A 84 15.98 -5.67 -3.68
CA ARG A 84 15.66 -5.81 -5.12
C ARG A 84 14.36 -5.14 -5.56
N VAL A 85 13.59 -4.57 -4.63
CA VAL A 85 12.39 -3.77 -4.90
C VAL A 85 12.68 -2.68 -5.95
N GLY A 86 11.76 -2.34 -6.85
CA GLY A 86 12.03 -1.38 -7.92
C GLY A 86 12.85 -1.93 -9.11
N THR A 87 13.42 -3.13 -9.02
CA THR A 87 14.05 -3.76 -10.19
C THR A 87 13.01 -4.49 -11.04
N LYS A 88 13.05 -4.27 -12.36
CA LYS A 88 12.13 -4.94 -13.32
C LYS A 88 12.20 -6.46 -13.22
N ARG A 89 13.39 -7.04 -13.10
CA ARG A 89 13.59 -8.49 -12.99
C ARG A 89 12.92 -9.08 -11.75
N TRP A 90 12.98 -8.38 -10.62
CA TRP A 90 12.38 -8.86 -9.38
C TRP A 90 10.86 -8.77 -9.41
N ALA A 91 10.32 -7.61 -9.84
CA ALA A 91 8.88 -7.44 -10.02
C ALA A 91 8.30 -8.47 -11.00
N LYS A 92 8.95 -8.70 -12.14
CA LYS A 92 8.54 -9.72 -13.12
C LYS A 92 8.53 -11.14 -12.53
N LYS A 93 9.52 -11.48 -11.71
CA LYS A 93 9.57 -12.78 -11.03
C LYS A 93 8.40 -12.93 -10.05
N CYS A 94 8.19 -11.94 -9.18
CA CYS A 94 7.13 -12.01 -8.17
C CYS A 94 5.73 -12.11 -8.76
N ILE A 95 5.40 -11.32 -9.79
CA ILE A 95 4.08 -11.42 -10.42
C ILE A 95 3.88 -12.76 -11.13
N GLN A 96 4.94 -13.32 -11.74
CA GLN A 96 4.87 -14.61 -12.40
C GLN A 96 4.67 -15.73 -11.39
N ASP A 97 5.47 -15.76 -10.33
CA ASP A 97 5.48 -16.84 -9.35
C ASP A 97 4.25 -16.83 -8.43
N GLU A 98 3.84 -15.64 -7.96
CA GLU A 98 2.77 -15.52 -6.95
C GLU A 98 1.38 -15.26 -7.52
N CYS A 99 1.31 -14.70 -8.74
CA CYS A 99 0.04 -14.26 -9.32
C CYS A 99 -0.30 -15.01 -10.62
N GLY A 100 0.68 -15.62 -11.29
CA GLY A 100 0.47 -16.22 -12.62
C GLY A 100 0.06 -15.20 -13.68
N LEU A 101 0.44 -13.93 -13.51
CA LEU A 101 0.06 -12.81 -14.39
C LEU A 101 1.25 -12.32 -15.22
N ASP A 102 0.94 -11.67 -16.34
CA ASP A 102 1.93 -11.00 -17.19
C ASP A 102 2.36 -9.67 -16.56
N TYR A 103 3.66 -9.39 -16.57
CA TYR A 103 4.23 -8.14 -16.07
C TYR A 103 4.14 -7.00 -17.08
N ASP A 104 4.00 -7.28 -18.38
CA ASP A 104 4.09 -6.26 -19.42
C ASP A 104 3.06 -5.12 -19.28
N PRO A 105 1.79 -5.35 -18.86
CA PRO A 105 0.86 -4.26 -18.57
C PRO A 105 1.35 -3.31 -17.45
N ILE A 106 1.98 -3.85 -16.41
CA ILE A 106 2.56 -3.06 -15.32
C ILE A 106 3.79 -2.32 -15.80
N ASP A 107 4.67 -2.97 -16.57
CA ASP A 107 5.86 -2.33 -17.13
C ASP A 107 5.49 -1.13 -18.01
N LYS A 108 4.44 -1.25 -18.83
CA LYS A 108 3.90 -0.14 -19.61
C LYS A 108 3.41 1.00 -18.72
N CYS A 109 2.67 0.69 -17.64
CA CYS A 109 2.24 1.69 -16.68
C CYS A 109 3.43 2.40 -16.02
N VAL A 110 4.42 1.64 -15.53
CA VAL A 110 5.62 2.16 -14.84
C VAL A 110 6.40 3.15 -15.71
N ASN A 111 6.46 2.90 -17.01
CA ASN A 111 7.19 3.74 -17.98
C ASN A 111 6.30 4.79 -18.66
N SER A 112 5.09 5.05 -18.16
CA SER A 112 4.14 6.01 -18.73
C SER A 112 3.88 7.19 -17.80
N ASN A 113 3.23 8.23 -18.33
CA ASN A 113 2.74 9.36 -17.52
C ASN A 113 1.76 8.89 -16.43
N LEU A 114 0.94 7.86 -16.70
CA LEU A 114 0.02 7.29 -15.72
C LEU A 114 0.78 6.80 -14.48
N GLY A 115 1.90 6.08 -14.64
CA GLY A 115 2.70 5.62 -13.50
C GLY A 115 3.24 6.77 -12.66
N LYS A 116 3.72 7.84 -13.31
CA LYS A 116 4.17 9.07 -12.63
C LYS A 116 3.02 9.75 -11.89
N GLU A 117 1.86 9.91 -12.54
CA GLU A 117 0.68 10.54 -11.95
C GLU A 117 0.14 9.77 -10.74
N LEU A 118 0.08 8.44 -10.82
CA LEU A 118 -0.29 7.57 -9.70
C LEU A 118 0.64 7.81 -8.50
N PHE A 119 1.95 7.88 -8.75
CA PHE A 119 2.94 8.11 -7.70
C PHE A 119 2.82 9.50 -7.08
N ILE A 120 2.72 10.56 -7.87
CA ILE A 120 2.54 11.92 -7.36
C ILE A 120 1.22 12.06 -6.58
N SER A 121 0.12 11.51 -7.08
CA SER A 121 -1.17 11.48 -6.39
C SER A 121 -1.07 10.78 -5.03
N SER A 122 -0.36 9.65 -4.99
CA SER A 122 -0.10 8.90 -3.77
C SER A 122 0.71 9.71 -2.74
N VAL A 123 1.78 10.37 -3.18
CA VAL A 123 2.60 11.24 -2.32
C VAL A 123 1.78 12.40 -1.76
N GLN A 124 0.95 13.03 -2.59
CA GLN A 124 0.07 14.10 -2.13
C GLN A 124 -0.98 13.60 -1.12
N LYS A 125 -1.50 12.37 -1.26
CA LYS A 125 -2.42 11.78 -0.27
C LYS A 125 -1.72 11.57 1.08
N ALA A 126 -0.50 11.03 1.08
CA ALA A 126 0.30 10.88 2.30
C ALA A 126 0.55 12.24 2.97
N TYR A 127 0.92 13.26 2.17
CA TYR A 127 1.13 14.62 2.65
C TYR A 127 -0.13 15.24 3.27
N ARG A 128 -1.28 15.16 2.59
CA ARG A 128 -2.57 15.70 3.09
C ARG A 128 -3.02 15.04 4.41
N ARG A 129 -2.59 13.82 4.67
CA ARG A 129 -2.85 13.08 5.92
C ARG A 129 -1.77 13.29 6.99
N ASN A 130 -0.81 14.19 6.77
CA ASN A 130 0.32 14.45 7.67
C ASN A 130 1.14 13.19 8.01
N VAL A 131 1.25 12.26 7.05
CA VAL A 131 1.97 10.99 7.26
C VAL A 131 3.47 11.22 7.09
N THR A 132 4.22 11.00 8.17
CA THR A 132 5.70 11.13 8.18
C THR A 132 6.40 9.80 8.46
N LYS A 133 5.66 8.78 8.88
CA LYS A 133 6.18 7.47 9.29
C LYS A 133 5.64 6.37 8.39
N SER A 134 6.53 5.54 7.87
CA SER A 134 6.18 4.32 7.16
C SER A 134 6.52 3.18 8.12
N CYS A 135 5.56 2.41 8.64
CA CYS A 135 4.16 2.35 8.23
C CYS A 135 3.24 3.22 9.11
N THR A 136 2.21 3.82 8.50
CA THR A 136 1.07 4.45 9.19
C THR A 136 -0.20 3.85 8.61
N ILE A 137 -1.07 3.33 9.47
CA ILE A 137 -2.30 2.63 9.09
C ILE A 137 -3.49 3.53 9.38
N PHE A 138 -4.38 3.66 8.40
CA PHE A 138 -5.69 4.29 8.55
C PHE A 138 -6.78 3.27 8.30
N ILE A 139 -7.84 3.28 9.11
CA ILE A 139 -9.06 2.52 8.88
C ILE A 139 -10.22 3.52 8.80
N ASN A 140 -11.00 3.46 7.72
CA ASN A 140 -12.12 4.37 7.44
C ASN A 140 -11.74 5.86 7.63
N GLY A 141 -10.56 6.24 7.13
CA GLY A 141 -10.04 7.61 7.20
C GLY A 141 -9.47 8.04 8.56
N LYS A 142 -9.57 7.21 9.62
CA LYS A 142 -9.05 7.51 10.95
C LYS A 142 -7.69 6.84 11.15
N LEU A 143 -6.74 7.57 11.75
CA LEU A 143 -5.45 7.01 12.15
C LEU A 143 -5.68 5.85 13.11
N ARG A 144 -5.10 4.68 12.83
CA ARG A 144 -5.33 3.47 13.61
C ARG A 144 -4.11 2.92 14.31
N CYS A 145 -2.94 2.98 13.69
CA CYS A 145 -1.73 2.39 14.25
C CYS A 145 -0.51 2.90 13.47
N ILE A 146 0.60 3.13 14.16
CA ILE A 146 1.87 3.53 13.54
C ILE A 146 2.94 2.53 13.94
N ARG A 147 3.82 2.22 12.99
CA ARG A 147 5.04 1.47 13.23
C ARG A 147 6.26 2.27 12.80
N ASP A 148 7.17 2.50 13.74
CA ASP A 148 8.48 3.14 13.54
C ASP A 148 9.47 2.52 14.54
N GLY A 149 10.03 1.36 14.18
CA GLY A 149 10.74 0.45 15.09
C GLY A 149 9.84 -0.30 16.08
N ILE A 150 8.94 0.42 16.76
CA ILE A 150 7.91 -0.12 17.66
C ILE A 150 6.51 0.25 17.17
N TRP A 151 5.49 -0.45 17.71
CA TRP A 151 4.08 -0.13 17.50
C TRP A 151 3.62 0.91 18.52
N TYR A 152 2.92 1.95 18.07
CA TYR A 152 2.33 2.98 18.94
C TYR A 152 1.10 3.62 18.30
N ASN A 153 0.28 4.27 19.13
CA ASN A 153 -1.04 4.78 18.76
C ASN A 153 -1.93 3.66 18.20
N CYS A 154 -1.91 2.49 18.86
CA CYS A 154 -2.62 1.28 18.45
C CYS A 154 -3.56 0.82 19.57
N ASP A 155 -4.46 1.70 20.03
CA ASP A 155 -5.29 1.46 21.22
C ASP A 155 -6.13 0.17 21.13
N GLY A 156 -6.57 -0.20 19.93
CA GLY A 156 -7.27 -1.46 19.68
C GLY A 156 -6.36 -2.68 19.46
N GLY A 157 -5.05 -2.57 19.74
CA GLY A 157 -4.05 -3.61 19.45
C GLY A 157 -3.44 -3.50 18.04
N TYR A 158 -2.54 -4.44 17.71
CA TYR A 158 -1.77 -4.47 16.45
C TYR A 158 -1.63 -5.87 15.85
N SER A 159 -2.39 -6.85 16.36
CA SER A 159 -2.48 -8.18 15.76
C SER A 159 -3.37 -8.18 14.52
N VAL A 160 -3.37 -9.30 13.79
CA VAL A 160 -4.27 -9.47 12.64
C VAL A 160 -5.73 -9.36 13.07
N ASP A 161 -6.09 -10.00 14.19
CA ASP A 161 -7.48 -10.04 14.67
C ASP A 161 -7.96 -8.66 15.13
N ASP A 162 -7.08 -7.86 15.71
CA ASP A 162 -7.35 -6.47 16.10
C ASP A 162 -7.73 -5.60 14.89
N PHE A 163 -6.94 -5.66 13.82
CA PHE A 163 -7.25 -4.91 12.60
C PHE A 163 -8.51 -5.43 11.91
N VAL A 164 -8.71 -6.75 11.87
CA VAL A 164 -9.92 -7.36 11.30
C VAL A 164 -11.17 -6.92 12.07
N TYR A 165 -11.09 -6.86 13.40
CA TYR A 165 -12.17 -6.39 14.25
C TYR A 165 -12.55 -4.95 13.91
N ASP A 166 -11.58 -4.03 13.85
CA ASP A 166 -11.87 -2.61 13.59
C ASP A 166 -12.38 -2.35 12.18
N ILE A 167 -11.95 -3.12 11.18
CA ILE A 167 -12.48 -3.02 9.81
C ILE A 167 -13.95 -3.47 9.78
N LYS A 168 -14.27 -4.58 10.45
CA LYS A 168 -15.65 -5.08 10.55
C LYS A 168 -16.54 -4.10 11.32
N ASP A 169 -16.06 -3.59 12.45
CA ASP A 169 -16.77 -2.58 13.23
C ASP A 169 -17.07 -1.33 12.39
N ALA A 170 -16.06 -0.79 11.68
CA ALA A 170 -16.25 0.35 10.79
C ALA A 170 -17.27 0.07 9.67
N TYR A 171 -17.25 -1.13 9.08
CA TYR A 171 -18.21 -1.53 8.06
C TYR A 171 -19.65 -1.58 8.58
N TYR A 172 -19.89 -2.27 9.71
CA TYR A 172 -21.23 -2.42 10.27
C TYR A 172 -21.80 -1.12 10.83
N ASN A 173 -20.97 -0.27 11.45
CA ASN A 173 -21.39 1.04 11.94
C ASN A 173 -21.82 1.96 10.79
N ASN A 174 -21.07 1.97 9.68
CA ASN A 174 -21.48 2.72 8.47
C ASN A 174 -22.78 2.18 7.87
N TYR A 175 -22.94 0.85 7.79
CA TYR A 175 -24.14 0.20 7.28
C TYR A 175 -25.40 0.56 8.10
N ASN A 176 -25.29 0.51 9.43
CA ASN A 176 -26.38 0.85 10.33
C ASN A 176 -26.77 2.33 10.23
N ASN A 177 -25.78 3.23 10.16
CA ASN A 177 -26.03 4.66 9.98
C ASN A 177 -26.73 4.95 8.65
N TYR A 178 -26.31 4.31 7.55
CA TYR A 178 -26.95 4.44 6.24
C TYR A 178 -28.42 4.03 6.29
N ASN A 179 -28.73 2.87 6.88
CA ASN A 179 -30.10 2.37 6.96
C ASN A 179 -31.00 3.22 7.88
N ASN A 180 -30.44 3.82 8.93
CA ASN A 180 -31.17 4.72 9.81
C ASN A 180 -31.45 6.10 9.19
N HIS A 181 -30.75 6.49 8.12
CA HIS A 181 -30.98 7.76 7.40
C HIS A 181 -31.99 7.65 6.25
N ILE A 182 -32.40 6.43 5.88
CA ILE A 182 -33.31 6.17 4.75
C ILE A 182 -34.72 5.78 5.20
N ASN A 183 -34.87 5.44 6.48
CA ASN A 183 -36.16 5.29 7.17
C ASN A 183 -36.56 6.59 7.87
#